data_AF-A0A4Z0QWM1-F1
#
_entry.id   AF-A0A4Z0QWM1-F1
#
_cell.length_a   1.000
_cell.length_b   1.000
_cell.length_c   1.000
_cell.angle_alpha   90.00
_cell.angle_beta   90.00
_cell.angle_gamma   90.00
#
_symmetry.space_group_name_H-M   'P 1'
#
loop_
_entity.id
_entity.type
_entity.pdbx_description
1 polymer ?
#
loop_
_entity_poly.entity_id
_entity_poly.type
_entity_poly.pdbx_seq_one_letter_code
_entity_poly.pdbx_strand_id
1 'polypeptide(L)'
;MVCIDDFAIRKRESYGTIMVDIETHRVIDLIPSRECEDVIEWLKTYPNLKVVSKDGSITYHNAITKAHPKAVQVSDRFHILKNLTSYCKEFLMKYFKAKIIITVPKKPQVDVTATSGLSVTNKKLTLEEKLNQALSMLAEGLAKNSFASSCI
;
A
#
# COMPACT_ATOMS: atom_id res chain seq x y z
N MET A 1 23.95 1.26 -11.32
CA MET A 1 22.92 2.36 -11.44
C MET A 1 22.41 2.70 -10.03
N VAL A 2 22.02 3.94 -9.70
CA VAL A 2 21.48 4.25 -8.36
C VAL A 2 19.98 4.59 -8.40
N CYS A 3 19.24 4.21 -7.36
CA CYS A 3 17.89 4.67 -7.07
C CYS A 3 17.91 5.66 -5.90
N ILE A 4 17.10 6.72 -6.01
CA ILE A 4 16.89 7.71 -4.96
C ILE A 4 15.40 7.73 -4.60
N ASP A 5 15.07 7.57 -3.32
CA ASP A 5 13.70 7.67 -2.80
C ASP A 5 13.68 8.24 -1.38
N ASP A 6 12.48 8.55 -0.89
CA ASP A 6 12.23 8.95 0.49
C ASP A 6 12.31 7.74 1.44
N PHE A 7 13.02 7.88 2.55
CA PHE A 7 13.02 6.92 3.65
C PHE A 7 12.46 7.54 4.93
N ALA A 8 11.48 6.87 5.54
CA ALA A 8 10.91 7.33 6.80
C ALA A 8 11.82 6.95 7.97
N ILE A 9 12.46 7.96 8.58
CA ILE A 9 13.21 7.79 9.84
C ILE A 9 12.23 7.63 11.00
N ARG A 10 11.21 8.49 11.02
CA ARG A 10 10.07 8.42 11.94
C ARG A 10 8.80 8.58 11.13
N LYS A 11 8.01 7.51 11.06
CA LYS A 11 6.84 7.42 10.18
C LYS A 11 5.90 8.61 10.39
N ARG A 12 5.59 9.33 9.30
CA ARG A 12 4.74 10.55 9.26
C ARG A 12 5.31 11.80 9.95
N GLU A 13 6.58 11.78 10.39
CA GLU A 13 7.18 12.92 11.07
C GLU A 13 8.49 13.37 10.41
N SER A 14 9.42 12.45 10.19
CA SER A 14 10.71 12.76 9.58
C SER A 14 11.07 11.77 8.49
N TYR A 15 11.53 12.33 7.38
CA TYR A 15 11.96 11.60 6.19
C TYR A 15 13.37 12.05 5.82
N GLY A 16 14.18 11.09 5.39
CA GLY A 16 15.46 11.31 4.75
C GLY A 16 15.44 10.74 3.34
N THR A 17 16.62 10.65 2.73
CA THR A 17 16.81 10.11 1.38
C THR A 17 17.54 8.77 1.49
N ILE A 18 17.07 7.75 0.77
CA ILE A 18 17.75 6.47 0.64
C ILE A 18 18.38 6.34 -0.75
N MET A 19 19.61 5.85 -0.76
CA MET A 19 20.37 5.55 -1.97
C MET A 19 20.49 4.04 -2.11
N VAL A 20 20.03 3.48 -3.22
CA VAL A 20 20.04 2.03 -3.45
C VAL A 20 20.76 1.73 -4.75
N ASP A 21 21.70 0.79 -4.73
CA ASP A 21 22.24 0.23 -5.96
C ASP A 21 21.21 -0.71 -6.56
N ILE A 22 20.78 -0.40 -7.78
CA ILE A 22 19.71 -1.12 -8.45
C ILE A 22 20.18 -2.51 -8.92
N GLU A 23 21.46 -2.67 -9.22
CA GLU A 23 21.99 -3.94 -9.72
C GLU A 23 22.13 -4.95 -8.58
N THR A 24 22.61 -4.49 -7.42
CA THR A 24 22.84 -5.36 -6.27
C THR A 24 21.68 -5.40 -5.28
N HIS A 25 20.68 -4.52 -5.45
CA HIS A 25 19.56 -4.32 -4.53
C HIS A 25 20.00 -3.98 -3.10
N ARG A 26 21.17 -3.35 -2.95
CA ARG A 26 21.73 -2.98 -1.65
C ARG A 26 21.57 -1.49 -1.39
N VAL A 27 21.28 -1.18 -0.14
CA VAL A 27 21.36 0.20 0.35
C VAL A 27 22.82 0.62 0.31
N ILE A 28 23.10 1.70 -0.41
CA ILE A 28 24.40 2.35 -0.45
C ILE A 28 24.52 3.28 0.74
N ASP A 29 23.50 4.11 0.97
CA ASP A 29 23.51 5.12 2.02
C ASP A 29 22.12 5.61 2.40
N LEU A 30 22.05 6.27 3.57
CA LEU A 30 20.87 6.91 4.14
C LEU A 30 21.25 8.34 4.57
N ILE A 31 20.74 9.32 3.86
CA ILE A 31 20.94 10.73 4.19
C ILE A 31 19.78 11.16 5.10
N PRO A 32 20.02 11.69 6.31
CA PRO A 32 18.97 12.14 7.22
C PRO A 32 18.35 13.50 6.81
N SER A 33 18.22 13.74 5.50
CA SER A 33 17.71 14.97 4.89
C SER A 33 17.10 14.67 3.53
N ARG A 34 16.22 15.57 3.08
CA ARG A 34 15.67 15.60 1.71
C ARG A 34 16.01 16.89 0.98
N GLU A 35 16.82 17.75 1.60
CA GLU A 35 17.18 19.03 1.01
C GLU A 35 18.04 18.82 -0.24
N CYS A 36 17.81 19.68 -1.23
CA CYS A 36 18.42 19.55 -2.55
C CYS A 36 19.94 19.56 -2.46
N GLU A 37 20.49 20.49 -1.68
CA GLU A 37 21.93 20.67 -1.50
C GLU A 37 22.62 19.46 -0.87
N ASP A 38 22.01 18.82 0.14
CA ASP A 38 22.57 17.63 0.79
C ASP A 38 22.64 16.45 -0.21
N VAL A 39 21.59 16.28 -1.02
CA VAL A 39 21.55 15.24 -2.05
C VAL A 39 22.57 15.52 -3.16
N ILE A 40 22.77 16.79 -3.55
CA ILE A 40 23.78 17.19 -4.53
C ILE A 40 25.18 16.84 -4.03
N GLU A 41 25.49 17.17 -2.78
CA GLU A 41 26.79 16.90 -2.19
C GLU A 41 27.08 15.41 -2.19
N TRP A 42 26.10 14.59 -1.78
CA TRP A 42 26.24 13.13 -1.85
C TRP A 42 26.45 12.64 -3.28
N LEU A 43 25.64 13.10 -4.24
CA LEU A 43 25.74 12.66 -5.63
C LEU A 43 27.11 12.99 -6.23
N LYS A 44 27.71 14.12 -5.89
CA LYS A 44 29.05 14.52 -6.38
C LYS A 44 30.16 13.57 -5.94
N THR A 45 29.97 12.80 -4.87
CA THR A 45 30.94 11.78 -4.44
C THR A 45 31.03 10.60 -5.43
N TYR A 46 30.05 10.43 -6.32
CA TYR A 46 29.99 9.40 -7.36
C TYR A 46 30.07 10.01 -8.77
N PRO A 47 31.23 10.50 -9.24
CA PRO A 47 31.39 11.19 -10.54
C PRO A 47 31.05 10.32 -11.76
N ASN A 48 31.07 8.99 -11.60
CA ASN A 48 30.85 8.04 -12.70
C ASN A 48 29.37 7.64 -12.89
N LEU A 49 28.44 8.31 -12.19
CA LEU A 49 27.03 7.97 -12.22
C LEU A 49 26.40 8.35 -13.56
N LYS A 50 25.95 7.34 -14.32
CA LYS A 50 25.37 7.53 -15.67
C LYS A 50 23.84 7.49 -15.69
N VAL A 51 23.24 6.74 -14.78
CA VAL A 51 21.80 6.53 -14.73
C VAL A 51 21.33 6.60 -13.29
N VAL A 52 20.24 7.34 -13.08
CA VAL A 52 19.61 7.52 -11.77
C VAL A 52 18.12 7.24 -11.91
N SER A 53 17.63 6.24 -11.17
CA SER A 53 16.20 6.06 -10.95
C SER A 53 15.75 6.96 -9.81
N LYS A 54 14.60 7.61 -9.95
CA LYS A 54 14.03 8.45 -8.89
C LYS A 54 12.51 8.36 -8.88
N ASP A 55 11.92 8.78 -7.78
CA ASP A 55 10.49 9.01 -7.67
C ASP A 55 10.02 10.24 -8.48
N GLY A 56 8.79 10.68 -8.24
CA GLY A 56 8.21 11.87 -8.85
C GLY A 56 8.76 13.20 -8.32
N SER A 57 9.71 13.21 -7.38
CA SER A 57 10.21 14.42 -6.71
C SER A 57 10.90 15.37 -7.69
N ILE A 58 10.50 16.64 -7.63
CA ILE A 58 11.13 17.76 -8.32
C ILE A 58 12.48 18.08 -7.65
N THR A 59 12.56 17.93 -6.32
CA THR A 59 13.80 18.16 -5.56
C THR A 59 14.90 17.22 -6.03
N TYR A 60 14.61 15.92 -6.14
CA TYR A 60 15.58 14.95 -6.64
C TYR A 60 15.91 15.16 -8.11
N HIS A 61 14.93 15.53 -8.94
CA HIS A 61 15.20 15.92 -10.32
C HIS A 61 16.26 17.03 -10.39
N ASN A 62 16.05 18.11 -9.63
CA ASN A 62 16.95 19.26 -9.61
C ASN A 62 18.33 18.89 -9.06
N ALA A 63 18.39 18.08 -7.99
CA ALA A 63 19.64 17.63 -7.40
C ALA A 63 20.47 16.81 -8.40
N ILE A 64 19.85 15.85 -9.09
CA ILE A 64 20.51 15.02 -10.10
C ILE A 64 20.97 15.88 -11.28
N THR A 65 20.11 16.76 -11.80
CA THR A 65 20.45 17.66 -12.91
C THR A 65 21.65 18.57 -12.57
N LYS A 66 21.73 19.07 -11.32
CA LYS A 66 22.85 19.90 -10.86
C LYS A 66 24.13 19.09 -10.62
N ALA A 67 24.05 17.90 -10.03
CA ALA A 67 25.21 17.09 -9.70
C ALA A 67 25.78 16.35 -10.91
N HIS A 68 24.90 15.79 -11.75
CA HIS A 68 25.24 14.99 -12.93
C HIS A 68 24.37 15.40 -14.13
N PRO A 69 24.68 16.51 -14.82
CA PRO A 69 23.87 17.01 -15.94
C PRO A 69 23.74 16.03 -17.11
N LYS A 70 24.67 15.08 -17.23
CA LYS A 70 24.70 14.05 -18.28
C LYS A 70 24.05 12.73 -17.85
N ALA A 71 23.64 12.60 -16.60
CA ALA A 71 23.01 11.37 -16.13
C ALA A 71 21.59 11.23 -16.70
N VAL A 72 21.25 10.04 -17.16
CA VAL A 72 19.89 9.70 -17.57
C VAL A 72 19.03 9.52 -16.33
N GLN A 73 17.95 10.30 -16.24
CA GLN A 73 16.99 10.20 -15.16
C GLN A 73 15.83 9.30 -15.59
N VAL A 74 15.57 8.27 -14.80
CA VAL A 74 14.50 7.29 -15.04
C VAL A 74 13.49 7.40 -13.90
N SER A 75 12.20 7.43 -14.24
CA SER A 75 11.14 7.38 -13.23
C SER A 75 10.94 5.96 -12.72
N ASP A 76 10.85 5.80 -11.41
CA ASP A 76 10.56 4.51 -10.79
C ASP A 76 9.16 4.00 -11.19
N ARG A 77 9.11 2.74 -11.64
CA ARG A 77 7.91 2.01 -12.04
C ARG A 77 6.87 1.91 -10.92
N PHE A 78 7.30 1.75 -9.66
CA PHE A 78 6.37 1.66 -8.54
C PHE A 78 5.55 2.93 -8.42
N HIS A 79 6.23 4.09 -8.43
CA HIS A 79 5.56 5.39 -8.32
C HIS A 79 4.64 5.66 -9.52
N ILE A 80 5.04 5.29 -10.74
CA ILE A 80 4.17 5.39 -11.92
C ILE A 80 2.89 4.57 -11.73
N LEU A 81 3.01 3.30 -11.38
CA LEU A 81 1.86 2.40 -11.24
C LEU A 81 0.95 2.81 -10.08
N LYS A 82 1.54 3.21 -8.94
CA LYS A 82 0.81 3.72 -7.78
C LYS A 82 -0.01 4.95 -8.15
N ASN A 83 0.61 5.93 -8.82
CA ASN A 83 -0.07 7.16 -9.20
C ASN A 83 -1.19 6.90 -10.22
N LEU A 84 -0.91 6.10 -11.26
CA LEU A 84 -1.92 5.70 -12.25
C LEU A 84 -3.12 5.04 -11.57
N THR A 85 -2.88 4.07 -10.68
CA THR A 85 -3.93 3.35 -9.97
C THR A 85 -4.75 4.30 -9.08
N SER A 86 -4.10 5.25 -8.40
CA SER A 86 -4.78 6.26 -7.58
C SER A 86 -5.70 7.14 -8.43
N TYR A 87 -5.20 7.65 -9.56
CA TYR A 87 -5.99 8.50 -10.45
C TYR A 87 -7.15 7.75 -11.10
N CYS A 88 -6.93 6.50 -11.54
CA CYS A 88 -8.01 5.65 -12.04
C CYS A 88 -9.07 5.43 -10.96
N LYS A 89 -8.67 5.13 -9.72
CA LYS A 89 -9.62 4.95 -8.61
C LYS A 89 -10.43 6.21 -8.35
N GLU A 90 -9.79 7.37 -8.26
CA GLU A 90 -10.46 8.67 -8.06
C GLU A 90 -11.45 8.96 -9.19
N PHE A 91 -11.03 8.73 -10.43
CA PHE A 91 -11.91 8.86 -11.60
C PHE A 91 -13.11 7.94 -11.48
N LEU A 92 -12.92 6.63 -11.29
CA LEU A 92 -14.03 5.67 -11.22
C LEU A 92 -14.99 6.00 -10.07
N MET A 93 -14.48 6.42 -8.91
CA MET A 93 -15.32 6.84 -7.78
C MET A 93 -16.18 8.07 -8.07
N LYS A 94 -15.77 8.94 -9.01
CA LYS A 94 -16.58 10.07 -9.48
C LYS A 94 -17.73 9.63 -10.40
N TYR A 95 -17.53 8.58 -11.19
CA TYR A 95 -18.54 8.11 -12.16
C TYR A 95 -19.50 7.07 -11.58
N PHE A 96 -19.02 6.17 -10.71
CA PHE A 96 -19.87 5.15 -10.10
C PHE A 96 -20.56 5.69 -8.85
N LYS A 97 -21.88 5.56 -8.80
CA LYS A 97 -22.64 5.80 -7.57
C LYS A 97 -22.18 4.79 -6.52
N ALA A 98 -21.85 5.27 -5.31
CA ALA A 98 -21.44 4.42 -4.19
C ALA A 98 -22.47 3.35 -3.80
N LYS A 99 -23.73 3.51 -4.22
CA LYS A 99 -24.81 2.55 -4.03
C LYS A 99 -25.20 1.92 -5.36
N ILE A 100 -24.86 0.65 -5.52
CA ILE A 100 -25.44 -0.21 -6.55
C ILE A 100 -26.70 -0.82 -5.93
N ILE A 101 -27.87 -0.41 -6.40
CA ILE A 101 -29.13 -1.05 -6.01
C ILE A 101 -29.23 -2.34 -6.80
N ILE A 102 -28.94 -3.47 -6.16
CA ILE A 102 -29.20 -4.79 -6.72
C ILE A 102 -30.68 -5.09 -6.44
N THR A 103 -31.52 -4.90 -7.44
CA THR A 103 -32.91 -5.38 -7.38
C THR A 103 -32.88 -6.90 -7.42
N VAL A 104 -32.96 -7.54 -6.26
CA VAL A 104 -33.19 -8.98 -6.19
C VAL A 104 -34.66 -9.21 -6.58
N PRO A 105 -34.96 -10.01 -7.62
CA PRO A 105 -36.34 -10.33 -7.95
C PRO A 105 -36.99 -10.97 -6.73
N LYS A 106 -38.12 -10.41 -6.29
CA LYS A 106 -38.91 -10.96 -5.18
C LYS A 106 -39.35 -12.37 -5.60
N LYS A 107 -38.72 -13.39 -5.04
CA LYS A 107 -39.16 -14.79 -5.21
C LYS A 107 -40.64 -14.83 -4.79
N PRO A 108 -41.54 -15.43 -5.58
CA PRO A 108 -42.94 -15.54 -5.19
C PRO A 108 -43.01 -16.17 -3.80
N GLN A 109 -43.61 -15.44 -2.86
CA GLN A 109 -43.82 -15.93 -1.50
C GLN A 109 -44.86 -17.04 -1.61
N VAL A 110 -44.42 -18.29 -1.47
CA VAL A 110 -45.32 -19.40 -1.22
C VAL A 110 -45.69 -19.29 0.25
N ASP A 111 -46.97 -19.02 0.53
CA ASP A 111 -47.53 -19.07 1.88
C ASP A 111 -47.39 -20.49 2.42
N VAL A 112 -46.39 -20.71 3.27
CA VAL A 112 -46.29 -21.93 4.07
C VAL A 112 -46.66 -21.55 5.50
N THR A 113 -47.92 -21.76 5.82
CA THR A 113 -48.42 -21.79 7.20
C THR A 113 -47.65 -22.84 8.01
N ALA A 114 -47.03 -22.37 9.10
CA ALA A 114 -46.54 -23.10 10.26
C ALA A 114 -45.51 -24.23 10.02
N THR A 115 -44.26 -24.04 10.45
CA THR A 115 -43.70 -24.62 11.69
C THR A 115 -42.25 -24.14 11.86
N SER A 116 -41.90 -23.86 13.12
CA SER A 116 -40.65 -23.38 13.71
C SER A 116 -39.30 -23.75 13.06
N GLY A 117 -38.38 -22.76 13.02
CA GLY A 117 -36.98 -22.98 13.40
C GLY A 117 -35.91 -22.46 12.43
N LEU A 118 -35.12 -21.49 12.93
CA LEU A 118 -33.83 -20.95 12.43
C LEU A 118 -33.86 -19.97 11.24
N SER A 119 -33.94 -18.68 11.56
CA SER A 119 -33.45 -17.60 10.70
C SER A 119 -31.95 -17.39 10.92
N VAL A 120 -31.12 -17.63 9.91
CA VAL A 120 -29.71 -17.22 9.94
C VAL A 120 -29.65 -15.71 9.71
N THR A 121 -29.50 -14.94 10.78
CA THR A 121 -29.26 -13.50 10.72
C THR A 121 -27.77 -13.24 10.54
N ASN A 122 -27.39 -12.62 9.42
CA ASN A 122 -26.04 -12.06 9.22
C ASN A 122 -25.85 -10.81 10.09
N LYS A 123 -25.82 -10.98 11.42
CA LYS A 123 -25.49 -9.92 12.38
C LYS A 123 -23.98 -9.88 12.57
N LYS A 124 -23.38 -8.70 12.40
CA LYS A 124 -21.97 -8.48 12.71
C LYS A 124 -21.81 -8.55 14.24
N LEU A 125 -21.17 -9.61 14.73
CA LEU A 125 -20.98 -9.87 16.17
C LEU A 125 -20.22 -8.72 16.84
N THR A 126 -20.66 -8.35 18.04
CA THR A 126 -19.96 -7.38 18.90
C THR A 126 -18.65 -8.00 19.42
N LEU A 127 -17.75 -7.16 19.97
CA LEU A 127 -16.47 -7.65 20.50
C LEU A 127 -16.67 -8.68 21.62
N GLU A 128 -17.67 -8.46 22.46
CA GLU A 128 -17.99 -9.31 23.60
C GLU A 128 -18.57 -10.66 23.16
N GLU A 129 -19.45 -10.65 22.14
CA GLU A 129 -19.97 -11.87 21.53
C GLU A 129 -18.85 -12.71 20.88
N LYS A 130 -17.88 -12.07 20.21
CA LYS A 130 -16.71 -12.75 19.64
C LYS A 130 -15.77 -13.33 20.71
N LEU A 131 -15.60 -12.63 21.82
CA LEU A 131 -14.76 -13.08 22.93
C LEU A 131 -15.35 -14.33 23.58
N ASN A 132 -16.66 -14.32 23.84
CA ASN A 132 -17.36 -15.47 24.41
C ASN A 132 -17.35 -16.69 23.47
N GLN A 133 -17.46 -16.44 22.16
CA GLN A 133 -17.37 -17.49 21.15
C GLN A 133 -15.95 -18.10 21.09
N ALA A 134 -14.90 -17.27 21.17
CA ALA A 134 -13.52 -17.76 21.22
C ALA A 134 -13.22 -18.56 22.50
N LEU A 135 -13.78 -18.17 23.65
CA LEU A 135 -13.64 -18.89 24.92
C LEU A 135 -14.35 -20.25 24.90
N SER A 136 -15.53 -20.34 24.28
CA SER A 136 -16.25 -21.61 24.06
C SER A 136 -15.44 -22.56 23.18
N MET A 137 -14.85 -22.07 22.09
CA MET A 137 -14.05 -22.90 21.19
C MET A 137 -12.73 -23.38 21.82
N LEU A 138 -12.15 -22.59 22.74
CA LEU A 138 -11.01 -22.99 23.55
C LEU A 138 -11.38 -24.08 24.57
N ALA A 139 -12.58 -24.01 25.16
CA ALA A 139 -13.10 -25.04 26.06
C ALA A 139 -13.39 -26.37 25.34
N GLU A 140 -13.70 -26.31 24.04
CA GLU A 140 -13.86 -27.48 23.16
C GLU A 140 -12.53 -28.05 22.64
N GLY A 141 -11.38 -27.50 23.07
CA GLY A 141 -10.05 -28.06 22.82
C GLY A 141 -9.46 -27.79 21.43
N LEU A 142 -10.04 -26.86 20.67
CA LEU A 142 -9.52 -26.48 19.35
C LEU A 142 -8.30 -25.54 19.50
N ALA A 143 -7.14 -25.99 19.02
CA ALA A 143 -5.89 -25.21 19.07
C ALA A 143 -5.84 -24.13 17.97
N LYS A 144 -5.15 -23.02 18.27
CA LYS A 144 -5.07 -21.74 17.51
C LYS A 144 -4.66 -21.82 16.02
N ASN A 145 -4.34 -22.99 15.45
CA ASN A 145 -3.71 -23.12 14.13
C ASN A 145 -4.64 -23.52 12.97
N SER A 146 -5.96 -23.62 13.15
CA SER A 146 -6.89 -24.03 12.07
C SER A 146 -7.41 -22.90 11.17
N PHE A 147 -6.85 -21.68 11.23
CA PHE A 147 -7.39 -20.50 10.50
C PHE A 147 -6.76 -20.20 9.13
N ALA A 148 -5.94 -21.07 8.55
CA ALA A 148 -5.34 -20.85 7.23
C ALA A 148 -6.01 -21.70 6.12
N SER A 149 -7.33 -21.58 5.91
CA SER A 149 -7.99 -22.17 4.71
C SER A 149 -9.26 -21.46 4.23
N SER A 150 -9.56 -20.24 4.66
CA SER A 150 -10.71 -19.47 4.13
C SER A 150 -10.37 -18.12 3.52
N CYS A 151 -9.11 -17.90 3.16
CA CYS A 151 -8.68 -16.75 2.37
C CYS A 151 -7.98 -17.21 1.07
N ILE A 152 -8.73 -17.88 0.19
CA ILE A 152 -8.57 -17.82 -1.27
C ILE A 152 -9.98 -17.73 -1.85
#